data_AF-A0A6N2VSF6-F1
#
_entry.id   AF-A0A6N2VSF6-F1
#
_cell.length_a   1.000
_cell.length_b   1.000
_cell.length_c   1.000
_cell.angle_alpha   90.00
_cell.angle_beta   90.00
_cell.angle_gamma   90.00
#
_symmetry.space_group_name_H-M   'P 1'
#
loop_
_entity.id
_entity.type
_entity.pdbx_description
1 polymer ?
#
loop_
_entity_poly.entity_id
_entity_poly.type
_entity_poly.pdbx_seq_one_letter_code
_entity_poly.pdbx_strand_id
1 'polypeptide(L)'
;MKENVKKVFLITRKYRKPYHMQNLKARYKNKILFTDSLENADIVLCIDQEDKNISELIQAEEMSIPIAYFTEELLPEKIIDEELKDWKTPPFLEIDFPDVDL
;
A
#
# COMPACT_ATOMS: atom_id res chain seq x y z
N MET A 1 -20.11 -1.72 -11.55
CA MET A 1 -19.29 -1.89 -10.34
C MET A 1 -18.23 -0.79 -10.37
N LYS A 2 -18.17 0.10 -9.37
CA LYS A 2 -17.13 1.12 -9.31
C LYS A 2 -15.81 0.40 -8.99
N GLU A 3 -14.89 0.33 -9.94
CA GLU A 3 -13.51 -0.07 -9.63
C GLU A 3 -12.99 0.92 -8.57
N ASN A 4 -12.68 0.41 -7.38
CA ASN A 4 -12.10 1.21 -6.30
C ASN A 4 -10.69 1.61 -6.73
N VAL A 5 -10.55 2.82 -7.26
CA VAL A 5 -9.25 3.41 -7.60
C VAL A 5 -8.50 3.68 -6.30
N LYS A 6 -7.33 3.06 -6.14
CA LYS A 6 -6.48 3.23 -4.94
C LYS A 6 -5.50 4.38 -5.13
N LYS A 7 -5.45 5.30 -4.17
CA LYS A 7 -4.49 6.40 -4.12
C LYS A 7 -3.17 5.90 -3.56
N VAL A 8 -2.13 5.99 -4.36
CA VAL A 8 -0.80 5.45 -4.07
C VAL A 8 0.18 6.59 -3.83
N PHE A 9 0.83 6.59 -2.67
CA PHE A 9 1.99 7.44 -2.41
C PHE A 9 3.27 6.64 -2.66
N LEU A 10 4.12 7.11 -3.57
CA LEU A 10 5.32 6.39 -4.00
C LEU A 10 6.57 6.97 -3.36
N ILE A 11 7.24 6.16 -2.54
CA ILE A 11 8.56 6.42 -1.97
C ILE A 11 9.59 5.59 -2.75
N THR A 12 10.54 6.26 -3.37
CA THR A 12 11.63 5.64 -4.13
C THR A 12 12.74 6.69 -4.32
N ARG A 13 13.87 6.30 -4.88
CA ARG A 13 14.96 7.22 -5.22
C ARG A 13 14.46 8.27 -6.23
N LYS A 14 14.75 9.56 -5.99
CA LYS A 14 14.24 10.69 -6.79
C LYS A 14 14.39 10.49 -8.31
N TYR A 15 15.53 9.98 -8.76
CA TYR A 15 15.82 9.77 -10.18
C TYR A 15 15.06 8.58 -10.80
N ARG A 16 14.60 7.62 -9.99
CA ARG A 16 13.81 6.46 -10.44
C ARG A 16 12.30 6.69 -10.37
N LYS A 17 11.83 7.68 -9.60
CA LYS A 17 10.40 7.96 -9.42
C LYS A 17 9.61 8.04 -10.74
N PRO A 18 10.06 8.75 -11.79
CA PRO A 18 9.32 8.80 -13.06
C PRO A 18 9.19 7.42 -13.73
N TYR A 19 10.25 6.62 -13.68
CA TYR A 19 10.29 5.27 -14.26
C TYR A 19 9.29 4.34 -13.56
N HIS A 20 9.31 4.29 -12.22
CA HIS A 20 8.38 3.46 -11.45
C HIS A 20 6.93 3.91 -11.61
N MET A 21 6.66 5.21 -11.62
CA MET A 21 5.32 5.73 -11.86
C MET A 21 4.80 5.32 -13.25
N GLN A 22 5.62 5.42 -14.30
CA GLN A 22 5.21 5.00 -15.65
C GLN A 22 4.92 3.50 -15.70
N ASN A 23 5.79 2.67 -15.14
CA ASN A 23 5.61 1.22 -15.12
C ASN A 23 4.34 0.81 -14.36
N LEU A 24 4.12 1.38 -13.17
CA LEU A 24 2.92 1.12 -12.37
C LEU A 24 1.65 1.64 -13.06
N LYS A 25 1.67 2.82 -13.68
CA LYS A 25 0.55 3.34 -14.48
C LYS A 25 0.25 2.44 -15.67
N ALA A 26 1.26 1.97 -16.39
CA ALA A 26 1.06 1.07 -17.53
C ALA A 26 0.46 -0.27 -17.11
N ARG A 27 0.87 -0.79 -15.95
CA ARG A 27 0.45 -2.09 -15.41
C ARG A 27 -0.96 -2.05 -14.79
N TYR A 28 -1.22 -1.09 -13.92
CA TYR A 28 -2.47 -1.00 -13.16
C TYR A 28 -3.50 -0.03 -13.75
N LYS A 29 -3.13 0.73 -14.79
CA LYS A 29 -3.98 1.63 -15.58
C LYS A 29 -4.93 2.46 -14.70
N ASN A 30 -6.22 2.14 -14.74
CA ASN A 30 -7.28 2.89 -14.08
C ASN A 30 -7.51 2.46 -12.62
N LYS A 31 -6.74 1.50 -12.10
CA LYS A 31 -6.90 0.97 -10.74
C LYS A 31 -6.11 1.75 -9.68
N ILE A 32 -5.10 2.51 -10.09
CA ILE A 32 -4.28 3.31 -9.17
C ILE A 32 -4.22 4.77 -9.60
N LEU A 33 -4.13 5.66 -8.61
CA LEU A 33 -3.90 7.08 -8.82
C LEU A 33 -2.75 7.52 -7.91
N PHE A 34 -1.74 8.17 -8.46
CA PHE A 34 -0.63 8.66 -7.64
C PHE A 34 -1.03 9.95 -6.93
N THR A 35 -0.70 10.04 -5.65
CA THR A 35 -0.86 11.24 -4.82
C THR A 35 0.51 11.73 -4.34
N ASP A 36 0.66 13.05 -4.27
CA ASP A 36 1.82 13.70 -3.64
C ASP A 36 1.55 14.08 -2.17
N SER A 37 0.35 13.78 -1.67
CA SER A 37 -0.05 13.98 -0.28
C SER A 37 -0.26 12.62 0.38
N LEU A 38 0.51 12.38 1.46
CA LEU A 38 0.43 11.15 2.26
C LEU A 38 -0.94 11.00 2.92
N GLU A 39 -1.54 12.09 3.39
CA GLU A 39 -2.86 12.11 4.04
C GLU A 39 -3.99 11.62 3.13
N ASN A 40 -3.81 11.75 1.82
CA ASN A 40 -4.75 11.30 0.82
C ASN A 40 -4.43 9.90 0.28
N ALA A 41 -3.39 9.24 0.78
CA ALA A 41 -2.96 7.94 0.28
C ALA A 41 -3.78 6.82 0.94
N ASP A 42 -4.24 5.89 0.11
CA ASP A 42 -4.81 4.63 0.61
C ASP A 42 -3.70 3.61 0.92
N ILE A 43 -2.52 3.76 0.30
CA ILE A 43 -1.35 2.89 0.49
C ILE A 43 -0.06 3.63 0.12
N VAL A 44 1.02 3.32 0.84
CA VAL A 44 2.39 3.74 0.52
C VAL A 44 3.13 2.59 -0.16
N LEU A 45 3.65 2.84 -1.36
CA LEU A 45 4.57 1.92 -2.03
C LEU A 45 6.00 2.42 -1.85
N CYS A 46 6.83 1.61 -1.21
CA CYS A 46 8.24 1.87 -1.02
C CYS A 46 9.05 0.96 -1.96
N ILE A 47 9.70 1.53 -2.99
CA ILE A 47 10.43 0.77 -4.02
C ILE A 47 11.91 1.17 -4.02
N ASP A 48 12.78 0.17 -3.82
CA ASP A 48 14.24 0.31 -3.90
C ASP A 48 14.80 1.42 -3.01
N GLN A 49 14.13 1.62 -1.87
CA GLN A 49 14.58 2.55 -0.86
C GLN A 49 15.15 1.78 0.34
N GLU A 50 16.46 1.90 0.50
CA GLU A 50 17.23 1.20 1.53
C GLU A 50 17.08 1.90 2.90
N ASP A 51 16.80 3.21 2.88
CA ASP A 51 16.59 3.99 4.09
C ASP A 51 15.15 3.87 4.58
N LYS A 52 14.96 3.16 5.70
CA LYS A 52 13.66 3.00 6.36
C LYS A 52 13.34 4.14 7.34
N ASN A 53 14.30 5.01 7.65
CA ASN A 53 14.12 6.13 8.58
C ASN A 53 13.71 7.42 7.87
N ILE A 54 12.82 7.29 6.89
CA ILE A 54 12.30 8.42 6.14
C ILE A 54 11.09 8.97 6.90
N SER A 55 11.02 10.29 7.05
CA SER A 55 9.94 10.98 7.77
C SER A 55 8.56 10.56 7.26
N GLU A 56 8.42 10.36 5.95
CA GLU A 56 7.19 9.93 5.30
C GLU A 56 6.78 8.48 5.64
N LEU A 57 7.75 7.58 5.90
CA LEU A 57 7.44 6.20 6.33
C LEU A 57 6.94 6.19 7.78
N ILE A 58 7.62 6.94 8.66
CA ILE A 58 7.22 7.08 10.07
C ILE A 58 5.82 7.68 10.16
N GLN A 59 5.55 8.75 9.40
CA GLN A 59 4.21 9.35 9.35
C GLN A 59 3.16 8.38 8.81
N ALA A 60 3.49 7.56 7.80
CA ALA A 60 2.55 6.58 7.28
C ALA A 60 2.18 5.52 8.33
N GLU A 61 3.14 5.07 9.14
CA GLU A 61 2.91 4.17 10.27
C GLU A 61 2.04 4.84 11.34
N GLU A 62 2.33 6.09 11.72
CA GLU A 62 1.53 6.87 12.67
C GLU A 62 0.08 7.06 12.20
N MET A 63 -0.12 7.25 10.89
CA MET A 63 -1.44 7.40 10.28
C MET A 63 -2.15 6.07 10.00
N SER A 64 -1.55 4.92 10.38
CA SER A 64 -2.05 3.57 10.08
C SER A 64 -2.33 3.33 8.59
N ILE A 65 -1.56 3.98 7.72
CA ILE A 65 -1.63 3.78 6.27
C ILE A 65 -0.78 2.54 5.94
N PRO A 66 -1.30 1.57 5.17
CA PRO A 66 -0.54 0.38 4.82
C PRO A 66 0.69 0.76 3.98
N ILE A 67 1.82 0.14 4.30
CA ILE A 67 3.10 0.35 3.61
C ILE A 67 3.54 -0.98 3.00
N ALA A 68 3.71 -1.01 1.68
CA ALA A 68 4.21 -2.18 0.98
C ALA A 68 5.61 -1.90 0.43
N TYR A 69 6.55 -2.78 0.78
CA TYR A 69 7.97 -2.67 0.43
C TYR A 69 8.32 -3.59 -0.73
N PHE A 70 9.01 -3.04 -1.74
CA PHE A 70 9.41 -3.74 -2.94
C PHE A 70 10.87 -3.43 -3.28
N THR A 71 11.58 -4.41 -3.83
CA THR A 71 12.90 -4.19 -4.46
C THR A 71 12.73 -4.10 -5.98
N GLU A 72 13.68 -3.54 -6.73
CA GLU A 72 13.57 -3.48 -8.21
C GLU A 72 13.36 -4.86 -8.85
N GLU A 73 13.91 -5.91 -8.22
CA GLU A 73 13.79 -7.32 -8.65
C GLU A 73 12.46 -7.96 -8.26
N LEU A 74 11.84 -7.49 -7.18
CA LEU A 74 10.56 -7.97 -6.64
C LEU A 74 9.51 -6.87 -6.82
N LEU A 75 9.11 -6.59 -8.05
CA LEU A 75 7.81 -6.01 -8.37
C LEU A 75 6.87 -7.17 -8.73
N PRO A 76 6.50 -8.04 -7.78
CA PRO A 76 5.89 -9.31 -8.10
C PRO A 76 4.44 -9.04 -8.44
N GLU A 77 4.02 -9.54 -9.60
CA GLU A 77 2.67 -9.40 -10.15
C GLU A 77 1.56 -9.86 -9.18
N LYS A 78 1.90 -10.65 -8.15
CA LYS A 78 0.95 -11.17 -7.15
C LYS A 78 0.71 -10.27 -5.94
N ILE A 79 1.74 -9.58 -5.44
CA ILE A 79 1.66 -8.90 -4.13
C ILE A 79 0.79 -7.65 -4.21
N ILE A 80 0.93 -6.85 -5.28
CA ILE A 80 0.10 -5.65 -5.43
C ILE A 80 -1.37 -6.02 -5.74
N ASP A 81 -1.63 -7.11 -6.47
CA ASP A 81 -3.01 -7.59 -6.68
C ASP A 81 -3.65 -8.13 -5.38
N GLU A 82 -2.85 -8.65 -4.43
CA GLU A 82 -3.32 -9.01 -3.08
C GLU A 82 -3.54 -7.78 -2.19
N GLU A 83 -2.63 -6.80 -2.19
CA GLU A 83 -2.77 -5.55 -1.43
C GLU A 83 -3.88 -4.62 -1.97
N LEU A 84 -4.20 -4.72 -3.26
CA LEU A 84 -5.30 -3.98 -3.89
C LEU A 84 -6.66 -4.66 -3.73
N LYS A 85 -6.71 -5.93 -3.29
CA LYS A 85 -7.99 -6.54 -2.90
C LYS A 85 -8.43 -5.89 -1.60
N ASP A 86 -9.60 -5.26 -1.64
CA ASP A 86 -10.40 -4.80 -0.51
C ASP A 86 -10.05 -5.56 0.79
N TRP A 87 -9.30 -4.92 1.71
CA TRP A 87 -9.25 -5.32 3.10
C TRP A 87 -10.65 -5.10 3.69
N LYS A 88 -11.59 -5.96 3.33
CA LYS A 88 -12.85 -6.12 4.04
C LYS A 88 -12.54 -6.86 5.32
N THR A 89 -12.09 -6.08 6.32
CA THR A 89 -12.01 -6.46 7.73
C THR A 89 -11.04 -7.62 7.99
N PRO A 90 -10.13 -7.53 8.96
CA PRO A 90 -9.55 -8.75 9.51
C PRO A 90 -10.74 -9.63 9.94
N PRO A 91 -10.76 -10.94 9.65
CA PRO A 91 -11.57 -11.83 10.45
C PRO A 91 -10.90 -11.85 11.83
N PHE A 92 -11.12 -10.80 12.63
CA PHE A 92 -11.09 -10.98 14.05
C PHE A 92 -12.09 -12.07 14.29
N LEU A 93 -11.54 -13.22 14.69
CA LEU A 93 -12.28 -14.38 15.12
C LEU A 93 -13.49 -13.87 15.92
N GLU A 94 -14.70 -14.19 15.46
CA GLU A 94 -15.80 -14.42 16.37
C GLU A 94 -15.36 -15.60 17.24
N ILE A 95 -14.57 -15.31 18.28
CA ILE A 95 -14.36 -16.23 19.38
C ILE A 95 -15.70 -16.20 20.09
N ASP A 96 -16.51 -17.22 19.83
CA ASP A 96 -17.63 -17.60 20.68
C ASP A 96 -17.02 -17.87 22.06
N PHE A 97 -17.12 -16.89 22.95
CA PHE A 97 -16.83 -17.12 24.36
C PHE A 97 -18.00 -17.95 24.89
N PRO A 98 -17.79 -19.19 25.37
CA PRO A 98 -18.86 -19.86 26.09
C PRO A 98 -19.18 -19.01 27.31
N ASP A 99 -20.45 -18.61 27.45
CA ASP A 99 -20.97 -18.00 28.67
C ASP A 99 -20.60 -18.92 29.84
N VAL A 100 -19.62 -18.50 30.64
CA VAL A 100 -19.33 -19.14 31.91
C VAL A 100 -20.32 -18.57 32.90
N ASP A 101 -21.44 -19.27 33.10
CA ASP A 101 -22.31 -19.09 34.26
C ASP A 101 -21.47 -19.23 35.54
N LEU A 102 -21.44 -18.17 36.34
CA LEU A 102 -20.75 -18.07 37.63
C LEU A 102 -21.72 -17.61 38.70
#